data_AF-D3IKX0-F1
#
_entry.id   AF-D3IKX0-F1
#
_cell.length_a   1.000
_cell.length_b   1.000
_cell.length_c   1.000
_cell.angle_alpha   90.00
_cell.angle_beta   90.00
_cell.angle_gamma   90.00
#
_symmetry.space_group_name_H-M   'P 1'
#
loop_
_entity.id
_entity.type
_entity.pdbx_description
1 polymer ?
#
loop_
_entity_poly.entity_id
_entity_poly.type
_entity_poly.pdbx_seq_one_letter_code
_entity_poly.pdbx_strand_id
1 'polypeptide(L)'
;MKHSIINYAWALLGLAFMAACADEQGSEPGNDNTAVATIYQLDAKDPLNPDNDMLLRVATNSKTDAVYYASIPKAEFETKMQQGGEEAIKDFVIASGTKVKDLSGGAVADVAVEGMTGEYKVAVVATGAGARTLKVFDFTGLSWSDMAKGTYTFALVSFGENKVKVIKDVVLQKCENREGLYRLNKVYNGKSNIKFTLLNAKQDDYQFVAVSTQATALNGVYIRDLATKENNQAFATDPEKGCKLYKDNKVTLVLNYFTAKNDYGAVVETFVPNP
;
A
#
# COMPACT_ATOMS: atom_id res chain seq x y z
N MET A 1 -12.94 -41.93 -30.12
CA MET A 1 -14.20 -41.15 -30.12
C MET A 1 -14.70 -41.00 -28.68
N LYS A 2 -15.16 -39.79 -28.34
CA LYS A 2 -15.85 -39.34 -27.11
C LYS A 2 -15.01 -38.84 -25.91
N HIS A 3 -15.11 -37.52 -25.78
CA HIS A 3 -15.02 -36.60 -24.64
C HIS A 3 -15.28 -37.14 -23.21
N SER A 4 -14.64 -36.47 -22.22
CA SER A 4 -15.27 -35.65 -21.15
C SER A 4 -14.34 -35.64 -19.90
N ILE A 5 -13.79 -34.50 -19.46
CA ILE A 5 -14.36 -33.41 -18.62
C ILE A 5 -14.03 -33.58 -17.12
N ILE A 6 -13.22 -32.63 -16.63
CA ILE A 6 -13.26 -31.90 -15.35
C ILE A 6 -13.04 -32.67 -14.03
N ASN A 7 -12.03 -32.23 -13.27
CA ASN A 7 -12.22 -31.77 -11.89
C ASN A 7 -10.94 -31.15 -11.31
N TYR A 8 -10.94 -29.84 -11.11
CA TYR A 8 -10.36 -29.23 -9.91
C TYR A 8 -11.21 -28.03 -9.53
N ALA A 9 -12.09 -28.25 -8.56
CA ALA A 9 -12.81 -27.21 -7.84
C ALA A 9 -12.27 -27.15 -6.40
N TRP A 10 -12.47 -25.96 -5.81
CA TRP A 10 -12.37 -25.58 -4.39
C TRP A 10 -10.99 -25.07 -3.91
N ALA A 11 -10.85 -23.89 -3.29
CA ALA A 11 -11.81 -23.17 -2.46
C ALA A 11 -11.59 -21.63 -2.42
N LEU A 12 -12.71 -20.93 -2.17
CA LEU A 12 -12.87 -19.51 -1.85
C LEU A 12 -12.09 -19.04 -0.61
N LEU A 13 -11.69 -17.76 -0.59
CA LEU A 13 -11.81 -16.91 0.60
C LEU A 13 -12.09 -15.46 0.16
N GLY A 14 -13.21 -14.90 0.65
CA GLY A 14 -13.77 -13.62 0.20
C GLY A 14 -13.05 -12.38 0.71
N LEU A 15 -13.08 -11.34 -0.11
CA LEU A 15 -12.86 -9.95 0.28
C LEU A 15 -14.07 -9.14 -0.20
N ALA A 16 -14.66 -8.39 0.74
CA ALA A 16 -15.78 -7.52 0.49
C ALA A 16 -15.32 -6.23 -0.23
N PHE A 17 -16.08 -5.88 -1.27
CA PHE A 17 -16.20 -4.66 -2.08
C PHE A 17 -16.35 -3.36 -1.24
N MET A 18 -16.02 -2.10 -1.63
CA MET A 18 -15.90 -1.37 -2.92
C MET A 18 -15.03 -0.10 -2.81
N ALA A 19 -14.33 0.27 -3.90
CA ALA A 19 -14.56 1.54 -4.62
C ALA A 19 -13.79 1.56 -5.97
N ALA A 20 -14.56 1.64 -7.06
CA ALA A 20 -14.17 1.93 -8.45
C ALA A 20 -13.31 0.89 -9.23
N CYS A 21 -13.89 -0.27 -9.53
CA CYS A 21 -13.66 -0.91 -10.83
C CYS A 21 -14.85 -0.54 -11.73
N ALA A 22 -14.62 0.22 -12.79
CA ALA A 22 -15.55 0.23 -13.91
C ALA A 22 -15.37 -1.12 -14.62
N ASP A 23 -16.31 -2.03 -14.38
CA ASP A 23 -16.42 -3.25 -15.18
C ASP A 23 -16.86 -2.84 -16.60
N GLU A 24 -15.93 -2.87 -17.55
CA GLU A 24 -16.28 -3.02 -18.96
C GLU A 24 -16.70 -4.48 -19.19
N GLN A 25 -18.01 -4.75 -19.10
CA GLN A 25 -18.60 -5.96 -19.66
C GLN A 25 -18.60 -5.85 -21.18
N GLY A 26 -17.91 -6.78 -21.86
CA GLY A 26 -17.91 -6.87 -23.32
C GLY A 26 -17.62 -8.28 -23.85
N SER A 27 -18.73 -9.00 -24.13
CA SER A 27 -18.96 -10.06 -25.15
C SER A 27 -18.11 -11.35 -25.23
N GLU A 28 -18.80 -12.41 -25.63
CA GLU A 28 -18.38 -13.79 -25.95
C GLU A 28 -17.01 -13.97 -26.66
N PRO A 29 -16.40 -15.18 -26.59
CA PRO A 29 -15.03 -15.43 -27.05
C PRO A 29 -14.85 -15.19 -28.55
N GLY A 30 -14.42 -13.97 -28.87
CA GLY A 30 -14.01 -13.54 -30.21
C GLY A 30 -12.54 -13.83 -30.46
N ASN A 31 -12.23 -14.05 -31.74
CA ASN A 31 -10.91 -14.36 -32.30
C ASN A 31 -9.98 -13.12 -32.27
N ASP A 32 -9.73 -12.57 -31.08
CA ASP A 32 -9.02 -11.31 -30.91
C ASP A 32 -7.51 -11.53 -31.15
N ASN A 33 -6.99 -10.94 -32.23
CA ASN A 33 -5.59 -11.06 -32.66
C ASN A 33 -4.67 -10.06 -31.95
N THR A 34 -5.19 -9.30 -31.00
CA THR A 34 -4.48 -8.21 -30.32
C THR A 34 -3.71 -8.74 -29.11
N ALA A 35 -2.46 -8.29 -28.93
CA ALA A 35 -1.71 -8.56 -27.70
C ALA A 35 -2.37 -7.86 -26.49
N VAL A 36 -2.77 -8.62 -25.48
CA VAL A 36 -3.44 -8.11 -24.28
C VAL A 36 -2.69 -8.55 -23.04
N ALA A 37 -2.45 -7.58 -22.16
CA ALA A 37 -2.05 -7.82 -20.78
C ALA A 37 -3.14 -7.28 -19.84
N THR A 38 -3.76 -8.19 -19.09
CA THR A 38 -4.63 -7.86 -17.96
C THR A 38 -3.75 -7.66 -16.74
N ILE A 39 -3.92 -6.54 -16.04
CA ILE A 39 -3.02 -6.14 -14.96
C ILE A 39 -3.84 -5.87 -13.70
N TYR A 40 -3.40 -6.48 -12.59
CA TYR A 40 -3.96 -6.26 -11.27
C TYR A 40 -2.91 -5.63 -10.37
N GLN A 41 -3.28 -4.59 -9.63
CA GLN A 41 -2.45 -4.07 -8.56
C GLN A 41 -2.68 -4.91 -7.29
N LEU A 42 -1.60 -5.43 -6.72
CA LEU A 42 -1.60 -6.20 -5.48
C LEU A 42 -1.04 -5.36 -4.33
N ASP A 43 -1.33 -5.77 -3.09
CA ASP A 43 -0.72 -5.17 -1.91
C ASP A 43 0.79 -5.42 -1.90
N ALA A 44 1.59 -4.35 -1.83
CA ALA A 44 3.01 -4.45 -1.53
C ALA A 44 3.21 -4.92 -0.08
N LYS A 45 4.00 -5.97 0.09
CA LYS A 45 4.35 -6.58 1.39
C LYS A 45 5.84 -6.85 1.41
N ASP A 46 6.40 -7.02 2.61
CA ASP A 46 7.80 -7.37 2.81
C ASP A 46 8.25 -8.47 1.83
N PRO A 47 9.37 -8.29 1.11
CA PRO A 47 10.40 -7.26 1.30
C PRO A 47 10.12 -5.89 0.64
N LEU A 48 9.00 -5.73 -0.09
CA LEU A 48 8.66 -4.45 -0.72
C LEU A 48 8.22 -3.42 0.31
N ASN A 49 8.58 -2.16 0.07
CA ASN A 49 8.19 -1.01 0.86
C ASN A 49 6.82 -0.48 0.38
N PRO A 50 5.72 -0.69 1.14
CA PRO A 50 4.39 -0.24 0.73
C PRO A 50 4.22 1.28 0.66
N ASP A 51 5.20 2.07 1.11
CA ASP A 51 5.17 3.53 0.95
C ASP A 51 5.55 3.96 -0.47
N ASN A 52 6.45 3.20 -1.13
CA ASN A 52 7.18 3.65 -2.32
C ASN A 52 7.24 2.61 -3.45
N ASP A 53 6.79 1.38 -3.17
CA ASP A 53 6.84 0.28 -4.11
C ASP A 53 5.42 -0.19 -4.44
N MET A 54 5.25 -0.70 -5.66
CA MET A 54 4.00 -1.25 -6.16
C MET A 54 4.23 -2.67 -6.69
N LEU A 55 3.29 -3.57 -6.41
CA LEU A 55 3.28 -4.92 -6.95
C LEU A 55 2.16 -5.05 -7.99
N LEU A 56 2.52 -5.42 -9.21
CA LEU A 56 1.58 -5.66 -10.30
C LEU A 56 1.57 -7.14 -10.68
N ARG A 57 0.40 -7.75 -10.81
CA ARG A 57 0.24 -9.04 -11.47
C ARG A 57 -0.16 -8.82 -12.92
N VAL A 58 0.67 -9.28 -13.83
CA VAL A 58 0.45 -9.16 -15.28
C VAL A 58 0.11 -10.53 -15.84
N ALA A 59 -1.09 -10.66 -16.40
CA ALA A 59 -1.57 -11.85 -17.11
C ALA A 59 -1.68 -11.55 -18.60
N THR A 60 -0.92 -12.26 -19.41
CA THR A 60 -0.85 -12.08 -20.87
C THR A 60 -1.72 -13.08 -21.60
N ASN A 61 -2.17 -12.75 -22.81
CA ASN A 61 -2.83 -13.69 -23.71
C ASN A 61 -1.82 -14.41 -24.64
N SER A 62 -2.29 -15.37 -25.43
CA SER A 62 -1.46 -16.16 -26.34
C SER A 62 -0.85 -15.36 -27.50
N LYS A 63 -1.24 -14.09 -27.68
CA LYS A 63 -0.78 -13.19 -28.73
C LYS A 63 0.29 -12.20 -28.26
N THR A 64 0.67 -12.25 -26.98
CA THR A 64 1.67 -11.35 -26.40
C THR A 64 3.07 -11.93 -26.54
N ASP A 65 3.96 -11.19 -27.18
CA ASP A 65 5.37 -11.56 -27.40
C ASP A 65 6.27 -11.01 -26.29
N ALA A 66 5.94 -9.84 -25.74
CA ALA A 66 6.70 -9.22 -24.66
C ALA A 66 5.86 -8.21 -23.87
N VAL A 67 6.28 -7.97 -22.63
CA VAL A 67 5.77 -6.90 -21.77
C VAL A 67 6.92 -6.05 -21.27
N TYR A 68 6.72 -4.74 -21.25
CA TYR A 68 7.64 -3.73 -20.73
C TYR A 68 6.92 -2.88 -19.70
N TYR A 69 7.63 -2.37 -18.71
CA TYR A 69 7.07 -1.41 -17.76
C TYR A 69 8.07 -0.29 -17.45
N ALA A 70 7.55 0.88 -17.07
CA ALA A 70 8.34 1.99 -16.57
C ALA A 70 7.56 2.75 -15.48
N SER A 71 8.24 3.15 -14.42
CA SER A 71 7.78 4.18 -13.49
C SER A 71 8.23 5.54 -13.99
N ILE A 72 7.29 6.42 -14.30
CA ILE A 72 7.55 7.72 -14.93
C ILE A 72 7.07 8.81 -13.97
N PRO A 73 7.91 9.78 -13.56
CA PRO A 73 7.44 10.92 -12.79
C PRO A 73 6.26 11.59 -13.50
N LYS A 74 5.18 11.91 -12.78
CA LYS A 74 3.91 12.35 -13.38
C LYS A 74 4.07 13.56 -14.31
N ALA A 75 4.87 14.55 -13.92
CA ALA A 75 5.15 15.73 -14.77
C ALA A 75 5.85 15.36 -16.09
N GLU A 76 6.77 14.38 -16.05
CA GLU A 76 7.42 13.88 -17.26
C GLU A 76 6.42 13.12 -18.15
N PHE A 77 5.59 12.26 -17.55
CA PHE A 77 4.53 11.55 -18.27
C PHE A 77 3.59 12.52 -18.98
N GLU A 78 3.08 13.53 -18.27
CA GLU A 78 2.17 14.54 -18.82
C GLU A 78 2.82 15.32 -19.97
N THR A 79 4.10 15.67 -19.83
CA THR A 79 4.87 16.33 -20.90
C THR A 79 4.96 15.45 -22.15
N LYS A 80 5.32 14.17 -22.00
CA LYS A 80 5.40 13.23 -23.14
C LYS A 80 4.05 13.00 -23.79
N MET A 81 3.00 12.85 -22.97
CA MET A 81 1.64 12.66 -23.45
C MET A 81 1.15 13.88 -24.25
N GLN A 82 1.48 15.11 -23.83
CA GLN A 82 1.16 16.33 -24.58
C GLN A 82 1.94 16.43 -25.90
N GLN A 83 3.20 16.00 -25.93
CA GLN A 83 4.07 16.14 -27.10
C GLN A 83 3.82 15.09 -28.19
N GLY A 84 3.45 13.87 -27.81
CA GLY A 84 3.33 12.76 -28.78
C GLY A 84 2.24 11.73 -28.46
N GLY A 85 1.36 12.01 -27.50
CA GLY A 85 0.23 11.15 -27.16
C GLY A 85 0.64 9.77 -26.64
N GLU A 86 -0.28 8.82 -26.78
CA GLU A 86 -0.14 7.46 -26.25
C GLU A 86 1.04 6.71 -26.88
N GLU A 87 1.28 6.90 -28.18
CA GLU A 87 2.37 6.21 -28.89
C GLU A 87 3.74 6.66 -28.39
N ALA A 88 3.93 7.93 -28.04
CA ALA A 88 5.18 8.41 -27.45
C ALA A 88 5.45 7.77 -26.07
N ILE A 89 4.40 7.50 -25.28
CA ILE A 89 4.54 6.76 -24.02
C ILE A 89 4.92 5.31 -24.31
N LYS A 90 4.26 4.64 -25.27
CA LYS A 90 4.58 3.26 -25.65
C LYS A 90 6.03 3.12 -26.10
N ASP A 91 6.48 4.01 -26.98
CA ASP A 91 7.85 4.05 -27.47
C ASP A 91 8.85 4.25 -26.33
N PHE A 92 8.57 5.20 -25.42
CA PHE A 92 9.40 5.43 -24.25
C PHE A 92 9.52 4.20 -23.35
N VAL A 93 8.39 3.55 -23.02
CA VAL A 93 8.37 2.38 -22.14
C VAL A 93 9.10 1.19 -22.77
N ILE A 94 8.96 0.97 -24.08
CA ILE A 94 9.68 -0.11 -24.78
C ILE A 94 11.18 0.19 -24.85
N ALA A 95 11.56 1.44 -25.13
CA ALA A 95 12.96 1.81 -25.35
C ALA A 95 13.75 1.99 -24.04
N SER A 96 13.12 2.53 -23.00
CA SER A 96 13.79 2.95 -21.76
C SER A 96 13.29 2.22 -20.51
N GLY A 97 12.18 1.49 -20.60
CA GLY A 97 11.63 0.71 -19.50
C GLY A 97 12.31 -0.65 -19.32
N THR A 98 11.75 -1.44 -18.42
CA THR A 98 12.23 -2.77 -18.09
C THR A 98 11.37 -3.82 -18.78
N LYS A 99 11.99 -4.70 -19.56
CA LYS A 99 11.32 -5.89 -20.11
C LYS A 99 11.05 -6.90 -18.99
N VAL A 100 9.81 -7.36 -18.87
CA VAL A 100 9.47 -8.44 -17.93
C VAL A 100 10.04 -9.75 -18.47
N LYS A 101 10.86 -10.41 -17.65
CA LYS A 101 11.54 -11.65 -18.03
C LYS A 101 10.53 -12.78 -18.24
N ASP A 102 10.70 -13.52 -19.33
CA ASP A 102 9.96 -14.74 -19.68
C ASP A 102 8.41 -14.58 -19.69
N LEU A 103 7.89 -13.35 -19.83
CA LEU A 103 6.45 -13.07 -19.88
C LEU A 103 5.97 -12.91 -21.33
N SER A 104 5.52 -14.02 -21.91
CA SER A 104 4.93 -14.12 -23.25
C SER A 104 3.92 -15.25 -23.28
N GLY A 105 2.96 -15.22 -24.21
CA GLY A 105 2.09 -16.34 -24.52
C GLY A 105 1.30 -16.92 -23.33
N GLY A 106 0.16 -16.32 -22.99
CA GLY A 106 -0.77 -16.89 -22.00
C GLY A 106 -0.23 -16.97 -20.57
N ALA A 107 0.90 -16.31 -20.29
CA ALA A 107 1.65 -16.44 -19.06
C ALA A 107 1.27 -15.35 -18.04
N VAL A 108 1.63 -15.59 -16.77
CA VAL A 108 1.40 -14.68 -15.64
C VAL A 108 2.72 -14.42 -14.92
N ALA A 109 2.98 -13.17 -14.57
CA ALA A 109 4.11 -12.81 -13.70
C ALA A 109 3.73 -11.67 -12.74
N ASP A 110 4.39 -11.65 -11.60
CA ASP A 110 4.33 -10.53 -10.65
C ASP A 110 5.55 -9.63 -10.86
N VAL A 111 5.32 -8.32 -10.94
CA VAL A 111 6.29 -7.27 -11.23
C VAL A 111 6.33 -6.29 -10.05
N ALA A 112 7.47 -6.20 -9.39
CA ALA A 112 7.75 -5.16 -8.42
C ALA A 112 8.27 -3.91 -9.13
N VAL A 113 7.62 -2.77 -8.88
CA VAL A 113 8.05 -1.45 -9.33
C VAL A 113 8.43 -0.66 -8.09
N GLU A 114 9.71 -0.39 -7.90
CA GLU A 114 10.27 0.05 -6.62
C GLU A 114 10.76 1.50 -6.64
N GLY A 115 10.89 2.10 -5.45
CA GLY A 115 11.63 3.33 -5.22
C GLY A 115 10.94 4.61 -5.71
N MET A 116 9.62 4.59 -5.94
CA MET A 116 8.88 5.77 -6.36
C MET A 116 8.66 6.69 -5.16
N THR A 117 9.07 7.96 -5.26
CA THR A 117 8.90 8.98 -4.20
C THR A 117 8.28 10.23 -4.79
N GLY A 118 7.02 10.54 -4.45
CA GLY A 118 6.22 11.56 -5.12
C GLY A 118 5.21 10.98 -6.11
N GLU A 119 4.67 11.81 -7.01
CA GLU A 119 3.65 11.38 -7.97
C GLU A 119 4.28 10.72 -9.22
N TYR A 120 3.85 9.50 -9.51
CA TYR A 120 4.31 8.69 -10.64
C TYR A 120 3.13 8.14 -11.44
N LYS A 121 3.38 7.94 -12.73
CA LYS A 121 2.59 7.14 -13.66
C LYS A 121 3.38 5.87 -13.96
N VAL A 122 2.86 4.71 -13.58
CA VAL A 122 3.46 3.43 -13.93
C VAL A 122 2.79 2.91 -15.19
N ALA A 123 3.54 2.91 -16.28
CA ALA A 123 3.09 2.50 -17.60
C ALA A 123 3.55 1.08 -17.89
N VAL A 124 2.64 0.23 -18.36
CA VAL A 124 2.91 -1.15 -18.79
C VAL A 124 2.47 -1.29 -20.23
N VAL A 125 3.38 -1.77 -21.09
CA VAL A 125 3.16 -1.96 -22.51
C VAL A 125 3.30 -3.43 -22.85
N ALA A 126 2.25 -4.03 -23.42
CA ALA A 126 2.32 -5.35 -24.01
C ALA A 126 2.42 -5.23 -25.54
N THR A 127 3.30 -6.02 -26.14
CA THR A 127 3.55 -6.03 -27.57
C THR A 127 3.30 -7.40 -28.16
N GLY A 128 2.72 -7.47 -29.35
CA GLY A 128 2.70 -8.70 -30.15
C GLY A 128 2.13 -8.47 -31.54
N ALA A 129 2.52 -9.27 -32.53
CA ALA A 129 2.02 -9.27 -33.92
C ALA A 129 1.60 -7.89 -34.50
N GLY A 130 2.42 -6.85 -34.31
CA GLY A 130 2.19 -5.49 -34.83
C GLY A 130 1.26 -4.59 -33.98
N ALA A 131 0.71 -5.09 -32.89
CA ALA A 131 -0.10 -4.35 -31.94
C ALA A 131 0.65 -4.06 -30.63
N ARG A 132 0.30 -2.92 -30.01
CA ARG A 132 0.84 -2.48 -28.72
C ARG A 132 -0.28 -1.93 -27.85
N THR A 133 -0.46 -2.49 -26.67
CA THR A 133 -1.44 -2.02 -25.69
C THR A 133 -0.74 -1.34 -24.52
N LEU A 134 -1.32 -0.24 -24.03
CA LEU A 134 -0.81 0.52 -22.88
C LEU A 134 -1.82 0.44 -21.74
N LYS A 135 -1.32 0.23 -20.52
CA LYS A 135 -2.05 0.46 -19.28
C LYS A 135 -1.21 1.35 -18.36
N VAL A 136 -1.88 2.26 -17.66
CA VAL A 136 -1.22 3.26 -16.81
C VAL A 136 -1.87 3.27 -15.44
N PHE A 137 -1.05 3.28 -14.40
CA PHE A 137 -1.45 3.33 -13.01
C PHE A 137 -0.93 4.61 -12.37
N ASP A 138 -1.76 5.26 -11.56
CA ASP A 138 -1.32 6.34 -10.68
C ASP A 138 -0.72 5.76 -9.41
N PHE A 139 0.47 6.23 -9.05
CA PHE A 139 1.10 5.91 -7.78
C PHE A 139 1.63 7.18 -7.13
N THR A 140 1.47 7.30 -5.81
CA THR A 140 2.06 8.40 -5.04
C THR A 140 2.89 7.83 -3.92
N GLY A 141 4.20 7.80 -4.13
CA GLY A 141 5.17 7.39 -3.12
C GLY A 141 5.27 8.41 -2.00
N LEU A 142 5.43 7.99 -0.76
CA LEU A 142 5.45 8.88 0.40
C LEU A 142 6.86 9.38 0.73
N SER A 143 6.98 10.69 0.90
CA SER A 143 8.19 11.35 1.40
C SER A 143 8.04 11.70 2.87
N TRP A 144 9.12 11.59 3.65
CA TRP A 144 9.08 11.74 5.11
C TRP A 144 10.22 12.63 5.60
N SER A 145 9.90 13.65 6.40
CA SER A 145 10.89 14.42 7.16
C SER A 145 10.94 13.97 8.61
N ASP A 146 12.14 13.91 9.18
CA ASP A 146 12.36 13.66 10.60
C ASP A 146 11.91 14.87 11.44
N MET A 147 11.03 14.64 12.40
CA MET A 147 10.52 15.66 13.32
C MET A 147 11.23 15.58 14.67
N ALA A 148 11.33 14.37 15.23
CA ALA A 148 11.96 14.12 16.52
C ALA A 148 12.46 12.70 16.60
N LYS A 149 13.61 12.51 17.26
CA LYS A 149 14.12 11.20 17.65
C LYS A 149 13.81 10.97 19.11
N GLY A 150 13.41 9.75 19.48
CA GLY A 150 12.94 9.49 20.84
C GLY A 150 12.88 8.01 21.20
N THR A 151 12.19 7.77 22.30
CA THR A 151 11.96 6.44 22.86
C THR A 151 10.50 6.06 22.73
N TYR A 152 10.23 4.88 22.17
CA TYR A 152 8.89 4.30 22.06
C TYR A 152 8.69 3.22 23.11
N THR A 153 7.64 3.35 23.91
CA THR A 153 7.23 2.38 24.93
C THR A 153 5.91 1.78 24.51
N PHE A 154 5.88 0.46 24.37
CA PHE A 154 4.71 -0.29 23.94
C PHE A 154 4.49 -1.51 24.83
N ALA A 155 3.27 -2.04 24.85
CA ALA A 155 2.92 -3.24 25.60
C ALA A 155 2.45 -4.31 24.62
N LEU A 156 3.11 -5.47 24.63
CA LEU A 156 2.61 -6.65 23.93
C LEU A 156 1.52 -7.26 24.80
N VAL A 157 0.26 -6.93 24.50
CA VAL A 157 -0.90 -7.60 25.12
C VAL A 157 -1.09 -9.02 24.56
N SER A 158 -0.49 -9.28 23.39
CA SER A 158 -0.34 -10.62 22.86
C SER A 158 0.68 -11.41 23.70
N PHE A 159 0.35 -12.67 24.01
CA PHE A 159 1.18 -13.70 24.67
C PHE A 159 1.05 -13.90 26.18
N GLY A 160 0.01 -13.40 26.86
CA GLY A 160 -0.27 -13.78 28.26
C GLY A 160 0.75 -13.26 29.29
N GLU A 161 1.62 -12.35 28.87
CA GLU A 161 2.57 -11.62 29.72
C GLU A 161 2.47 -10.14 29.39
N ASN A 162 2.03 -9.30 30.33
CA ASN A 162 2.07 -7.84 30.18
C ASN A 162 3.53 -7.35 30.26
N LYS A 163 4.32 -7.60 29.21
CA LYS A 163 5.70 -7.14 29.13
C LYS A 163 5.75 -5.82 28.37
N VAL A 164 5.95 -4.75 29.13
CA VAL A 164 6.32 -3.44 28.58
C VAL A 164 7.67 -3.57 27.88
N LYS A 165 7.73 -3.05 26.66
CA LYS A 165 8.93 -3.02 25.82
C LYS A 165 9.26 -1.59 25.48
N VAL A 166 10.56 -1.31 25.40
CA VAL A 166 11.11 0.00 25.13
C VAL A 166 12.04 -0.11 23.94
N ILE A 167 11.83 0.75 22.94
CA ILE A 167 12.67 0.85 21.74
C ILE A 167 13.24 2.25 21.71
N LYS A 168 14.57 2.34 21.65
CA LYS A 168 15.28 3.60 21.47
C LYS A 168 15.43 3.92 19.98
N ASP A 169 15.76 5.16 19.68
CA ASP A 169 16.07 5.62 18.33
C ASP A 169 14.89 5.51 17.34
N VAL A 170 13.66 5.49 17.87
CA VAL A 170 12.44 5.66 17.06
C VAL A 170 12.39 7.11 16.59
N VAL A 171 11.90 7.30 15.36
CA VAL A 171 11.83 8.62 14.75
C VAL A 171 10.38 8.95 14.44
N LEU A 172 9.87 10.03 15.05
CA LEU A 172 8.63 10.66 14.60
C LEU A 172 8.92 11.36 13.28
N GLN A 173 8.14 11.05 12.26
CA GLN A 173 8.26 11.64 10.94
C GLN A 173 6.92 12.23 10.49
N LYS A 174 7.01 13.34 9.76
CA LYS A 174 5.87 13.96 9.07
C LYS A 174 5.98 13.64 7.58
N CYS A 175 4.86 13.31 6.95
CA CYS A 175 4.81 13.12 5.52
C CYS A 175 4.84 14.49 4.81
N GLU A 176 5.74 14.66 3.84
CA GLU A 176 5.94 15.93 3.14
C GLU A 176 4.88 16.17 2.07
N ASN A 177 4.46 15.10 1.41
CA ASN A 177 3.54 15.13 0.27
C ASN A 177 2.15 14.59 0.60
N ARG A 178 1.84 14.40 1.89
CA ARG A 178 0.48 14.15 2.38
C ARG A 178 0.24 14.88 3.69
N GLU A 179 -0.52 15.96 3.61
CA GLU A 179 -0.83 16.78 4.78
C GLU A 179 -1.50 15.96 5.89
N GLY A 180 -1.11 16.23 7.12
CA GLY A 180 -1.66 15.58 8.30
C GLY A 180 -1.25 14.13 8.50
N LEU A 181 -0.49 13.51 7.59
CA LEU A 181 0.03 12.15 7.77
C LEU A 181 1.38 12.16 8.51
N TYR A 182 1.48 11.33 9.54
CA TYR A 182 2.65 11.13 10.37
C TYR A 182 2.95 9.65 10.54
N ARG A 183 4.17 9.32 10.95
CA ARG A 183 4.51 7.97 11.40
C ARG A 183 5.53 7.95 12.53
N LEU A 184 5.46 6.92 13.35
CA LEU A 184 6.60 6.45 14.14
C LEU A 184 7.36 5.43 13.29
N ASN A 185 8.59 5.75 12.90
CA ASN A 185 9.47 4.93 12.10
C ASN A 185 10.39 4.10 13.00
N LYS A 186 10.72 2.86 12.58
CA LYS A 186 11.58 1.91 13.31
C LYS A 186 10.97 1.42 14.63
N VAL A 187 9.65 1.30 14.69
CA VAL A 187 8.99 0.58 15.79
C VAL A 187 9.16 -0.94 15.62
N TYR A 188 8.81 -1.69 16.66
CA TYR A 188 8.83 -3.16 16.74
C TYR A 188 10.10 -3.81 16.14
N ASN A 189 11.17 -3.87 16.95
CA ASN A 189 12.49 -4.40 16.54
C ASN A 189 13.13 -3.64 15.34
N GLY A 190 12.73 -2.39 15.09
CA GLY A 190 13.36 -1.50 14.11
C GLY A 190 12.92 -1.69 12.66
N LYS A 191 11.95 -2.58 12.40
CA LYS A 191 11.53 -2.95 11.03
C LYS A 191 10.15 -2.45 10.62
N SER A 192 9.33 -2.03 11.59
CA SER A 192 7.94 -1.65 11.35
C SER A 192 7.73 -0.16 11.58
N ASN A 193 6.64 0.35 11.02
CA ASN A 193 6.21 1.73 11.18
C ASN A 193 4.76 1.76 11.67
N ILE A 194 4.38 2.78 12.44
CA ILE A 194 2.98 3.05 12.77
C ILE A 194 2.61 4.38 12.12
N LYS A 195 1.69 4.36 11.16
CA LYS A 195 1.17 5.57 10.52
C LYS A 195 -0.10 6.05 11.20
N PHE A 196 -0.25 7.37 11.30
CA PHE A 196 -1.43 8.00 11.85
C PHE A 196 -1.68 9.36 11.19
N THR A 197 -2.95 9.77 11.16
CA THR A 197 -3.39 11.01 10.52
C THR A 197 -3.97 11.96 11.56
N LEU A 198 -3.62 13.24 11.46
CA LEU A 198 -4.20 14.31 12.26
C LEU A 198 -5.71 14.42 12.04
N LEU A 199 -6.47 14.53 13.13
CA LEU A 199 -7.89 14.87 13.11
C LEU A 199 -8.08 16.37 13.28
N ASN A 200 -9.20 16.91 12.81
CA ASN A 200 -9.50 18.34 12.96
C ASN A 200 -9.67 18.78 14.43
N ALA A 201 -9.94 17.83 15.34
CA ALA A 201 -10.10 18.09 16.76
C ALA A 201 -8.74 18.37 17.43
N LYS A 202 -8.63 19.57 18.02
CA LYS A 202 -7.42 20.09 18.66
C LYS A 202 -7.73 20.57 20.08
N GLN A 203 -6.73 20.46 20.94
CA GLN A 203 -6.69 21.03 22.28
C GLN A 203 -5.46 21.96 22.38
N ASP A 204 -5.29 22.62 23.52
CA ASP A 204 -4.21 23.58 23.73
C ASP A 204 -2.81 22.95 23.65
N ASP A 205 -2.65 21.69 24.03
CA ASP A 205 -1.36 21.00 24.13
C ASP A 205 -1.21 19.82 23.16
N TYR A 206 -2.30 19.31 22.59
CA TYR A 206 -2.28 18.23 21.61
C TYR A 206 -3.36 18.32 20.54
N GLN A 207 -3.16 17.56 19.47
CA GLN A 207 -4.14 17.29 18.43
C GLN A 207 -4.46 15.80 18.42
N PHE A 208 -5.74 15.45 18.25
CA PHE A 208 -6.13 14.06 18.12
C PHE A 208 -5.65 13.48 16.79
N VAL A 209 -5.35 12.19 16.79
CA VAL A 209 -4.91 11.45 15.60
C VAL A 209 -5.70 10.17 15.46
N ALA A 210 -5.85 9.68 14.23
CA ALA A 210 -6.44 8.38 13.94
C ALA A 210 -5.37 7.39 13.47
N VAL A 211 -5.48 6.16 13.96
CA VAL A 211 -4.66 5.01 13.53
C VAL A 211 -5.61 3.99 12.91
N SER A 212 -5.73 4.01 11.59
CA SER A 212 -6.44 2.98 10.85
C SER A 212 -5.77 1.61 11.04
N THR A 213 -6.50 0.53 10.73
CA THR A 213 -5.94 -0.82 10.69
C THR A 213 -4.66 -0.83 9.85
N GLN A 214 -3.54 -1.18 10.49
CA GLN A 214 -2.26 -1.26 9.79
C GLN A 214 -2.19 -2.59 9.03
N ALA A 215 -1.85 -2.54 7.75
CA ALA A 215 -1.75 -3.75 6.92
C ALA A 215 -0.60 -4.67 7.35
N THR A 216 0.47 -4.10 7.91
CA THR A 216 1.63 -4.87 8.41
C THR A 216 1.36 -5.36 9.83
N ALA A 217 1.22 -6.67 9.98
CA ALA A 217 1.10 -7.31 11.28
C ALA A 217 2.46 -7.52 11.96
N LEU A 218 2.53 -7.35 13.28
CA LEU A 218 3.64 -7.81 14.10
C LEU A 218 3.37 -9.27 14.49
N ASN A 219 4.15 -10.21 13.96
CA ASN A 219 3.97 -11.66 14.22
C ASN A 219 2.52 -12.14 13.99
N GLY A 220 1.85 -11.63 12.95
CA GLY A 220 0.46 -11.96 12.63
C GLY A 220 -0.60 -11.22 13.46
N VAL A 221 -0.19 -10.34 14.37
CA VAL A 221 -1.09 -9.46 15.15
C VAL A 221 -1.14 -8.07 14.51
N TYR A 222 -2.34 -7.61 14.21
CA TYR A 222 -2.62 -6.29 13.64
C TYR A 222 -2.93 -5.28 14.74
N ILE A 223 -2.79 -4.00 14.40
CA ILE A 223 -3.14 -2.88 15.28
C ILE A 223 -4.11 -1.92 14.59
N ARG A 224 -4.96 -1.28 15.38
CA ARG A 224 -5.85 -0.17 15.01
C ARG A 224 -6.20 0.65 16.25
N ASP A 225 -6.66 1.89 16.10
CA ASP A 225 -7.23 2.63 17.23
C ASP A 225 -8.62 2.11 17.65
N LEU A 226 -9.09 2.57 18.81
CA LEU A 226 -10.40 2.19 19.34
C LEU A 226 -11.56 2.70 18.47
N ALA A 227 -11.42 3.89 17.85
CA ALA A 227 -12.46 4.43 16.99
C ALA A 227 -12.70 3.55 15.76
N THR A 228 -11.63 3.04 15.15
CA THR A 228 -11.65 2.10 14.02
C THR A 228 -12.17 0.73 14.44
N LYS A 229 -11.81 0.28 15.65
CA LYS A 229 -12.33 -0.98 16.20
C LYS A 229 -13.85 -0.95 16.37
N GLU A 230 -14.34 0.05 17.09
CA GLU A 230 -15.75 0.15 17.49
C GLU A 230 -16.62 0.79 16.41
N ASN A 231 -16.02 1.22 15.30
CA ASN A 231 -16.65 2.02 14.26
C ASN A 231 -17.39 3.23 14.86
N ASN A 232 -16.76 3.92 15.81
CA ASN A 232 -17.37 4.99 16.58
C ASN A 232 -16.39 6.15 16.79
N GLN A 233 -16.66 7.26 16.08
CA GLN A 233 -15.82 8.45 16.09
C GLN A 233 -15.80 9.19 17.44
N ALA A 234 -16.74 8.92 18.34
CA ALA A 234 -16.68 9.47 19.70
C ALA A 234 -15.40 9.03 20.43
N PHE A 235 -14.92 7.81 20.17
CA PHE A 235 -13.66 7.31 20.74
C PHE A 235 -12.43 8.01 20.16
N ALA A 236 -12.50 8.54 18.93
CA ALA A 236 -11.36 9.18 18.26
C ALA A 236 -10.95 10.49 18.94
N THR A 237 -11.90 11.16 19.59
CA THR A 237 -11.74 12.46 20.26
C THR A 237 -12.01 12.39 21.76
N ASP A 238 -12.16 11.19 22.30
CA ASP A 238 -12.29 10.95 23.73
C ASP A 238 -10.94 11.24 24.42
N PRO A 239 -10.88 12.07 25.48
CA PRO A 239 -9.64 12.42 26.14
C PRO A 239 -8.86 11.26 26.75
N GLU A 240 -9.49 10.12 27.05
CA GLU A 240 -8.82 8.95 27.62
C GLU A 240 -8.54 7.88 26.57
N LYS A 241 -9.39 7.78 25.53
CA LYS A 241 -9.36 6.70 24.55
C LYS A 241 -8.82 7.10 23.19
N GLY A 242 -8.75 8.40 22.90
CA GLY A 242 -8.23 8.93 21.64
C GLY A 242 -6.70 8.94 21.58
N CYS A 243 -6.17 8.73 20.39
CA CYS A 243 -4.74 8.89 20.11
C CYS A 243 -4.40 10.38 19.94
N LYS A 244 -3.18 10.79 20.30
CA LYS A 244 -2.77 12.20 20.39
C LYS A 244 -1.34 12.42 19.91
N LEU A 245 -1.14 13.53 19.21
CA LEU A 245 0.16 14.14 18.94
C LEU A 245 0.24 15.47 19.71
N TYR A 246 1.20 15.57 20.61
CA TYR A 246 1.41 16.75 21.45
C TYR A 246 2.34 17.77 20.76
N LYS A 247 2.24 19.04 21.16
CA LYS A 247 3.07 20.14 20.62
C LYS A 247 4.57 19.93 20.81
N ASP A 248 4.96 19.23 21.87
CA ASP A 248 6.35 18.87 22.17
C ASP A 248 6.84 17.64 21.39
N ASN A 249 6.08 17.15 20.40
CA ASN A 249 6.32 15.93 19.62
C ASN A 249 6.14 14.61 20.39
N LYS A 250 5.64 14.62 21.63
CA LYS A 250 5.18 13.39 22.28
C LYS A 250 4.01 12.81 21.51
N VAL A 251 3.93 11.48 21.45
CA VAL A 251 2.77 10.77 20.88
C VAL A 251 2.20 9.83 21.93
N THR A 252 0.88 9.75 22.02
CA THR A 252 0.17 8.74 22.81
C THR A 252 -0.82 8.03 21.90
N LEU A 253 -0.70 6.72 21.77
CA LEU A 253 -1.58 5.91 20.93
C LEU A 253 -2.34 4.91 21.79
N VAL A 254 -3.66 4.85 21.64
CA VAL A 254 -4.50 3.82 22.26
C VAL A 254 -4.81 2.78 21.20
N LEU A 255 -4.05 1.69 21.21
CA LEU A 255 -4.05 0.70 20.13
C LEU A 255 -4.68 -0.61 20.58
N ASN A 256 -5.65 -1.08 19.82
CA ASN A 256 -6.20 -2.42 19.89
C ASN A 256 -5.33 -3.40 19.10
N TYR A 257 -4.92 -4.48 19.75
CA TYR A 257 -4.22 -5.60 19.13
C TYR A 257 -5.20 -6.71 18.79
N PHE A 258 -5.19 -7.20 17.55
CA PHE A 258 -6.15 -8.22 17.12
C PHE A 258 -5.61 -9.12 15.99
N THR A 259 -6.26 -10.25 15.80
CA THR A 259 -6.15 -11.12 14.62
C THR A 259 -7.54 -11.33 14.04
N ALA A 260 -7.66 -12.05 12.92
CA ALA A 260 -8.96 -12.42 12.36
C ALA A 260 -9.84 -13.25 13.32
N LYS A 261 -9.24 -13.94 14.31
CA LYS A 261 -9.94 -14.87 15.21
C LYS A 261 -10.03 -14.39 16.66
N ASN A 262 -9.12 -13.50 17.08
CA ASN A 262 -8.96 -13.10 18.48
C ASN A 262 -8.78 -11.59 18.60
N ASP A 263 -9.36 -11.02 19.66
CA ASP A 263 -9.09 -9.67 20.13
C ASP A 263 -8.25 -9.76 21.41
N TYR A 264 -7.10 -9.08 21.44
CA TYR A 264 -6.18 -9.07 22.58
C TYR A 264 -6.37 -7.86 23.50
N GLY A 265 -7.31 -6.97 23.18
CA GLY A 265 -7.57 -5.76 23.95
C GLY A 265 -6.78 -4.56 23.47
N ALA A 266 -6.94 -3.43 24.16
CA ALA A 266 -6.28 -2.18 23.83
C ALA A 266 -5.33 -1.73 24.94
N VAL A 267 -4.23 -1.09 24.54
CA VAL A 267 -3.23 -0.53 25.44
C VAL A 267 -2.81 0.86 25.00
N VAL A 268 -2.32 1.62 25.98
CA VAL A 268 -1.72 2.92 25.76
C VAL A 268 -0.23 2.74 25.48
N GLU A 269 0.22 3.25 24.34
CA GLU A 269 1.60 3.28 23.91
C GLU A 269 2.07 4.72 23.79
N THR A 270 3.35 4.96 24.06
CA THR A 270 3.87 6.32 24.11
C THR A 270 5.19 6.45 23.37
N PHE A 271 5.32 7.52 22.60
CA PHE A 271 6.61 8.02 22.10
C PHE A 271 6.97 9.28 22.86
N VAL A 272 8.18 9.32 23.40
CA VAL A 272 8.73 10.49 24.08
C VAL A 272 10.00 10.93 23.34
N PRO A 273 10.02 12.15 22.77
CA PRO A 273 11.21 12.75 22.17
C PRO A 273 12.39 12.76 23.15
N ASN A 274 13.60 12.62 22.62
CA ASN A 274 14.79 12.87 23.41
C ASN A 274 14.84 14.37 23.82
N PRO A 275 15.40 14.69 24.99
CA PRO A 275 15.64 16.07 25.42
C PRO A 275 16.51 16.86 24.45
#